data_AF-A0A9D2IK29-F1
#
_entry.id   AF-A0A9D2IK29-F1
#
_cell.length_a   1.000
_cell.length_b   1.000
_cell.length_c   1.000
_cell.angle_alpha   90.00
_cell.angle_beta   90.00
_cell.angle_gamma   90.00
#
_symmetry.space_group_name_H-M   'P 1'
#
loop_
_entity.id
_entity.type
_entity.pdbx_description
1 polymer ?
#
loop_
_entity_poly.entity_id
_entity_poly.type
_entity_poly.pdbx_seq_one_letter_code
_entity_poly.pdbx_strand_id
1 'polypeptide(L)' 'MLNGKVAVVTGASRGIGRAVAIKLASEGATVVLNYNGSKDRAEEVKKEIE' A
#
# COMPACT_ATOMS: atom_id res chain seq x y z
N MET A 1 13.92 6.47 -3.99
CA MET A 1 14.58 5.44 -4.83
C MET A 1 13.60 4.77 -5.79
N LEU A 2 12.28 4.86 -5.55
CA LEU A 2 11.26 4.16 -6.34
C LEU A 2 10.37 5.09 -7.18
N ASN A 3 10.72 6.38 -7.32
CA ASN A 3 9.99 7.32 -8.17
C ASN A 3 9.77 6.76 -9.58
N GLY A 4 8.53 6.79 -10.05
CA GLY A 4 8.13 6.28 -11.36
C GLY A 4 8.05 4.74 -11.44
N LYS A 5 8.23 4.02 -10.32
CA LYS A 5 7.98 2.57 -10.25
C LYS A 5 6.58 2.31 -9.69
N VAL A 6 5.97 1.23 -10.16
CA VAL A 6 4.69 0.71 -9.66
C VAL A 6 4.94 -0.56 -8.87
N ALA A 7 4.36 -0.66 -7.68
CA ALA A 7 4.44 -1.84 -6.83
C ALA A 7 3.04 -2.36 -6.49
N VAL A 8 2.79 -3.65 -6.70
CA VAL A 8 1.53 -4.31 -6.33
C VAL A 8 1.74 -5.05 -5.02
N VAL A 9 0.95 -4.71 -4.00
CA VAL A 9 1.02 -5.35 -2.68
C VAL A 9 -0.28 -6.08 -2.40
N THR A 10 -0.20 -7.41 -2.26
CA THR A 10 -1.33 -8.25 -1.86
C THR A 10 -1.46 -8.33 -0.34
N GLY A 11 -2.68 -8.42 0.17
CA GLY A 11 -2.92 -8.41 1.62
C GLY A 11 -2.58 -7.05 2.26
N ALA A 12 -2.59 -5.96 1.49
CA ALA A 12 -2.10 -4.66 1.91
C ALA A 12 -2.93 -3.98 3.01
N SER A 13 -4.13 -4.50 3.29
CA SER A 13 -5.05 -3.93 4.29
C SER A 13 -4.57 -4.02 5.75
N ARG A 14 -3.58 -4.84 6.08
CA ARG A 14 -3.15 -5.04 7.49
C ARG A 14 -1.75 -5.65 7.60
N GLY A 15 -1.24 -5.71 8.83
CA GLY A 15 -0.02 -6.43 9.19
C GLY A 15 1.19 -6.02 8.33
N ILE A 16 1.94 -7.01 7.86
CA ILE A 16 3.15 -6.79 7.06
C ILE A 16 2.81 -6.13 5.71
N GLY A 17 1.71 -6.54 5.06
CA GLY A 17 1.30 -5.96 3.78
C GLY A 17 1.08 -4.45 3.87
N ARG A 18 0.43 -3.98 4.95
CA ARG A 18 0.27 -2.54 5.23
C ARG A 18 1.63 -1.85 5.40
N ALA A 19 2.50 -2.40 6.24
CA ALA A 19 3.81 -1.80 6.51
C ALA A 19 4.67 -1.69 5.24
N VAL A 20 4.64 -2.72 4.39
CA VAL A 20 5.33 -2.74 3.10
C VAL A 20 4.75 -1.69 2.16
N ALA A 21 3.43 -1.58 2.04
CA ALA A 21 2.78 -0.58 1.19
C ALA A 21 3.18 0.86 1.58
N ILE A 22 3.14 1.18 2.87
CA ILE A 22 3.54 2.49 3.40
C ILE A 22 5.01 2.77 3.10
N LYS A 23 5.89 1.78 3.33
CA LYS A 23 7.31 1.94 3.08
C LYS A 23 7.62 2.19 1.61
N LEU A 24 7.01 1.42 0.70
CA LEU A 24 7.19 1.59 -0.74
C LEU A 24 6.69 2.96 -1.23
N ALA A 25 5.54 3.40 -0.73
CA ALA A 25 5.01 4.73 -1.03
C ALA A 25 5.95 5.83 -0.53
N SER A 26 6.47 5.72 0.71
CA SER A 26 7.44 6.68 1.27
C SER A 26 8.73 6.80 0.46
N GLU A 27 9.09 5.77 -0.30
CA GLU A 27 10.26 5.75 -1.18
C GLU A 27 9.99 6.26 -2.60
N GLY A 28 8.74 6.68 -2.88
CA GLY A 28 8.27 7.31 -4.10
C GLY A 28 7.57 6.38 -5.10
N ALA A 29 7.23 5.14 -4.71
CA ALA A 29 6.52 4.22 -5.60
C ALA A 29 5.03 4.57 -5.71
N THR A 30 4.43 4.35 -6.87
CA THR A 30 2.98 4.22 -6.99
C THR A 30 2.56 2.84 -6.52
N VAL A 31 1.75 2.76 -5.46
CA VAL A 31 1.41 1.49 -4.82
C VAL A 31 -0.03 1.08 -5.15
N VAL A 32 -0.20 -0.15 -5.65
CA VAL A 32 -1.49 -0.80 -5.84
C VAL A 32 -1.78 -1.69 -4.64
N LEU A 33 -2.81 -1.35 -3.88
CA LEU A 33 -3.24 -2.09 -2.70
C LEU A 33 -4.26 -3.16 -3.10
N ASN A 34 -3.87 -4.44 -3.03
CA ASN A 34 -4.78 -5.55 -3.18
C ASN A 34 -5.18 -6.11 -1.80
N TYR A 35 -6.48 -6.36 -1.62
CA TYR A 35 -7.08 -6.88 -0.40
C TYR A 35 -8.25 -7.81 -0.72
N ASN A 36 -8.66 -8.63 0.25
CA ASN A 36 -9.86 -9.45 0.16
C ASN A 36 -10.73 -9.25 1.41
N GLY A 37 -12.00 -8.86 1.22
CA GLY A 37 -12.97 -8.71 2.32
C GLY A 37 -12.65 -7.64 3.37
N SER A 38 -11.80 -6.66 3.07
CA SER A 38 -11.35 -5.64 4.04
C SER A 38 -11.18 -4.27 3.39
N LYS A 39 -12.25 -3.78 2.74
CA LYS A 39 -12.25 -2.50 2.02
C LYS A 39 -11.92 -1.32 2.93
N ASP A 40 -12.59 -1.20 4.08
CA ASP A 40 -12.40 -0.05 4.97
C ASP A 40 -10.95 0.08 5.45
N ARG A 41 -10.33 -1.04 5.83
CA ARG A 41 -8.91 -1.08 6.20
C ARG A 41 -7.99 -0.73 5.04
N ALA A 42 -8.33 -1.13 3.80
CA ALA A 42 -7.53 -0.75 2.64
C ALA A 42 -7.64 0.75 2.32
N GLU A 43 -8.81 1.35 2.53
CA GLU A 43 -9.00 2.80 2.42
C GLU A 43 -8.23 3.58 3.50
N GLU A 44 -8.15 3.04 4.72
CA GLU A 44 -7.28 3.62 5.76
C GLU A 44 -5.82 3.65 5.33
N VAL A 45 -5.30 2.53 4.80
CA VAL A 45 -3.92 2.47 4.28
C VAL A 45 -3.72 3.42 3.11
N LYS A 46 -4.71 3.54 2.22
CA LYS A 46 -4.67 4.50 1.10
C LYS A 46 -4.52 5.93 1.60
N LYS A 47 -5.34 6.35 2.58
CA LYS A 47 -5.27 7.70 3.18
C LYS A 47 -3.94 8.00 3.87
N GLU A 48 -3.26 6.98 4.36
CA GLU A 48 -1.97 7.12 5.04
C GLU A 48 -0.79 7.30 4.07
N ILE A 49 -0.97 6.96 2.79
CA ILE A 49 0.06 7.04 1.75
C ILE A 49 -0.22 8.09 0.66
N GLU A 50 -1.38 8.76 0.71
CA GLU A 50 -1.71 9.97 -0.10
C GLU A 50 -1.01 11.21 0.44
#